data_AF-A0AAW4CTS0-F1
#
_entry.id   AF-A0AAW4CTS0-F1
#
_cell.length_a   1.000
_cell.length_b   1.000
_cell.length_c   1.000
_cell.angle_alpha   90.00
_cell.angle_beta   90.00
_cell.angle_gamma   90.00
#
_symmetry.space_group_name_H-M   'P 1'
#
loop_
_entity.id
_entity.type
_entity.pdbx_description
1 polymer ?
#
loop_
_entity_poly.entity_id
_entity_poly.type
_entity_poly.pdbx_seq_one_letter_code
_entity_poly.pdbx_strand_id
1 'polypeptide(L)'
;MATELDALFSSIRDCQTYDSVQQRLAVITENKHVATAPDIVRALRDAQVYALVWSVFVAALELGAPIVARDKARKALDAALVNDDENVHEAAFIAYEAACGACYKMQDAAASTLDKALESVTHDASTATSGENGTDAIADAAAAELASRDISEHLRRRNVIYDSASSKADPYQDFYDRERQIRNITRPVQQACEAYVNDYVMRAQVTAELKQSLNRYLLVWRKTTTGGGNPLAAQGILESIDEKNGTFVLRSLNYKDQRVTVSFADIDNVDTSRTRSGALSSAVAPTWRNVGIGKWVRSDQY
;
A
#
# COMPACT_ATOMS: atom_id res chain seq x y z
N MET A 1 3.94 -20.31 -18.79
CA MET A 1 3.67 -18.93 -18.33
C MET A 1 3.68 -18.79 -16.82
N ALA A 2 2.71 -19.35 -16.06
CA ALA A 2 2.69 -19.20 -14.59
C ALA A 2 4.04 -19.61 -13.92
N THR A 3 4.64 -20.71 -14.38
CA THR A 3 5.91 -21.24 -13.87
C THR A 3 7.14 -20.36 -14.15
N GLU A 4 7.13 -19.55 -15.21
CA GLU A 4 8.28 -18.69 -15.57
C GLU A 4 8.22 -17.35 -14.84
N LEU A 5 7.02 -16.76 -14.72
CA LEU A 5 6.83 -15.56 -13.91
C LEU A 5 7.08 -15.83 -12.42
N ASP A 6 6.61 -16.98 -11.92
CA ASP A 6 6.89 -17.41 -10.53
C ASP A 6 8.39 -17.60 -10.27
N ALA A 7 9.15 -18.08 -11.26
CA ALA A 7 10.60 -18.22 -11.17
C ALA A 7 11.29 -16.84 -11.15
N LEU A 8 10.83 -15.89 -11.97
CA LEU A 8 11.31 -14.50 -11.94
C LEU A 8 11.04 -13.86 -10.56
N PHE A 9 9.81 -13.93 -10.05
CA PHE A 9 9.49 -13.41 -8.72
C PHE A 9 10.32 -14.08 -7.63
N SER A 10 10.48 -15.40 -7.67
CA SER A 10 11.30 -16.12 -6.69
C SER A 10 12.75 -15.63 -6.69
N SER A 11 13.35 -15.47 -7.87
CA SER A 11 14.72 -14.97 -7.98
C SER A 11 14.89 -13.53 -7.48
N ILE A 12 13.85 -12.70 -7.56
CA ILE A 12 13.85 -11.35 -6.97
C ILE A 12 13.74 -11.44 -5.44
N ARG A 13 12.87 -12.31 -4.92
CA ARG A 13 12.70 -12.51 -3.48
C ARG A 13 13.96 -13.05 -2.79
N ASP A 14 14.78 -13.80 -3.51
CA ASP A 14 16.06 -14.32 -3.03
C ASP A 14 17.13 -13.23 -2.88
N CYS A 15 16.94 -12.05 -3.49
CA CYS A 15 17.83 -10.90 -3.36
C CYS A 15 17.72 -10.28 -1.96
N GLN A 16 18.85 -10.18 -1.25
CA GLN A 16 18.91 -9.72 0.14
C GLN A 16 19.41 -8.28 0.30
N THR A 17 20.04 -7.71 -0.73
CA THR A 17 20.60 -6.36 -0.71
C THR A 17 20.05 -5.53 -1.87
N TYR A 18 20.04 -4.20 -1.72
CA TYR A 18 19.56 -3.32 -2.78
C TYR A 18 20.29 -3.57 -4.12
N ASP A 19 21.63 -3.69 -4.07
CA ASP A 19 22.46 -3.96 -5.25
C ASP A 19 22.11 -5.28 -5.94
N SER A 20 21.80 -6.34 -5.16
CA SER A 20 21.40 -7.63 -5.74
C SER A 20 20.07 -7.54 -6.48
N VAL A 21 19.12 -6.75 -5.96
CA VAL A 21 17.85 -6.47 -6.65
C VAL A 21 18.10 -5.66 -7.92
N GLN A 22 18.98 -4.66 -7.88
CA GLN A 22 19.32 -3.84 -9.05
C GLN A 22 19.99 -4.66 -10.17
N GLN A 23 20.91 -5.57 -9.82
CA GLN A 23 21.50 -6.50 -10.79
C GLN A 23 20.44 -7.38 -11.42
N ARG A 24 19.50 -7.90 -10.62
CA ARG A 24 18.41 -8.73 -11.14
C ARG A 24 17.46 -7.94 -12.03
N LEU A 25 17.14 -6.70 -11.65
CA LEU A 25 16.32 -5.77 -12.42
C LEU A 25 16.95 -5.45 -13.78
N ALA A 26 18.29 -5.24 -13.82
CA ALA A 26 19.01 -5.01 -15.07
C ALA A 26 18.87 -6.19 -16.04
N VAL A 27 19.05 -7.43 -15.55
CA VAL A 27 18.85 -8.65 -16.35
C VAL A 27 17.42 -8.78 -16.87
N ILE A 28 16.42 -8.49 -16.03
CA ILE A 28 15.00 -8.50 -16.45
C ILE A 28 14.76 -7.46 -17.54
N THR A 29 15.33 -6.26 -17.38
CA THR A 29 15.16 -5.15 -18.33
C THR A 29 15.79 -5.45 -19.68
N GLU A 30 16.98 -6.04 -19.69
CA GLU A 30 17.66 -6.48 -20.91
C GLU A 30 16.85 -7.57 -21.64
N ASN A 31 16.41 -8.60 -20.91
CA ASN A 31 15.58 -9.66 -21.46
C ASN A 31 14.26 -9.13 -22.03
N LYS A 32 13.66 -8.12 -21.38
CA LYS A 32 12.43 -7.47 -21.87
C LYS A 32 12.66 -6.76 -23.20
N HIS A 33 13.82 -6.13 -23.37
CA HIS A 33 14.15 -5.37 -24.60
C HIS A 33 14.29 -6.28 -25.83
N VAL A 34 14.76 -7.52 -25.65
CA VAL A 34 14.93 -8.49 -26.74
C VAL A 34 13.74 -9.43 -26.94
N ALA A 35 12.80 -9.47 -25.98
CA ALA A 35 11.62 -10.31 -26.06
C ALA A 35 10.63 -9.81 -27.12
N THR A 36 10.10 -10.72 -27.93
CA THR A 36 9.14 -10.41 -29.01
C THR A 36 7.78 -11.06 -28.80
N ALA A 37 7.70 -12.14 -28.02
CA ALA A 37 6.43 -12.79 -27.69
C ALA A 37 5.65 -11.94 -26.68
N PRO A 38 4.40 -11.52 -26.96
CA PRO A 38 3.63 -10.62 -26.09
C PRO A 38 3.52 -11.10 -24.64
N ASP A 39 3.28 -12.40 -24.47
CA ASP A 39 3.18 -13.09 -23.18
C ASP A 39 4.47 -12.99 -22.35
N ILE A 40 5.62 -13.14 -23.01
CA ILE A 40 6.94 -13.04 -22.36
C ILE A 40 7.24 -11.59 -22.01
N VAL A 41 6.92 -10.65 -22.91
CA VAL A 41 7.08 -9.20 -22.67
C VAL A 41 6.27 -8.77 -21.45
N ARG A 42 5.02 -9.23 -21.33
CA ARG A 42 4.15 -8.93 -20.17
C ARG A 42 4.71 -9.51 -18.88
N ALA A 43 5.11 -10.79 -18.88
CA ALA A 43 5.71 -11.41 -17.70
C ALA A 43 6.99 -10.69 -17.22
N LEU A 44 7.85 -10.26 -18.17
CA LEU A 44 9.05 -9.49 -17.85
C LEU A 44 8.72 -8.07 -17.35
N ARG A 45 7.64 -7.46 -17.85
CA ARG A 45 7.15 -6.18 -17.33
C ARG A 45 6.62 -6.31 -15.91
N ASP A 46 5.82 -7.34 -15.62
CA ASP A 46 5.33 -7.64 -14.27
C ASP A 46 6.51 -7.87 -13.31
N ALA A 47 7.51 -8.65 -13.73
CA ALA A 47 8.73 -8.89 -12.96
C ALA A 47 9.56 -7.61 -12.72
N GLN A 48 9.60 -6.70 -13.69
CA GLN A 48 10.29 -5.41 -13.54
C GLN A 48 9.61 -4.53 -12.50
N VAL A 49 8.29 -4.38 -12.56
CA VAL A 49 7.51 -3.61 -11.56
C VAL A 49 7.65 -4.23 -10.18
N TYR A 50 7.54 -5.55 -10.09
CA TYR A 50 7.75 -6.30 -8.85
C TYR A 50 9.15 -6.04 -8.26
N ALA A 51 10.20 -6.10 -9.08
CA ALA A 51 11.58 -5.85 -8.64
C ALA A 51 11.80 -4.40 -8.18
N LEU A 52 11.19 -3.43 -8.83
CA LEU A 52 11.26 -2.02 -8.41
C LEU A 52 10.65 -1.84 -7.02
N VAL A 53 9.45 -2.38 -6.76
CA VAL A 53 8.81 -2.31 -5.43
C VAL A 53 9.60 -3.11 -4.39
N TRP A 54 10.14 -4.28 -4.76
CA TRP A 54 11.00 -5.08 -3.88
C TRP A 54 12.30 -4.35 -3.53
N SER A 55 12.86 -3.55 -4.44
CA SER A 55 14.06 -2.75 -4.17
C SER A 55 13.83 -1.69 -3.09
N VAL A 56 12.66 -1.05 -3.09
CA VAL A 56 12.23 -0.12 -2.03
C VAL A 56 12.16 -0.83 -0.69
N PHE A 57 11.62 -2.05 -0.66
CA PHE A 57 11.57 -2.86 0.55
C PHE A 57 12.95 -3.20 1.09
N VAL A 58 13.86 -3.67 0.24
CA VAL A 58 15.22 -4.01 0.67
C VAL A 58 15.98 -2.78 1.16
N ALA A 59 15.85 -1.64 0.48
CA ALA A 59 16.41 -0.37 0.95
C ALA A 59 15.82 0.08 2.30
N ALA A 60 14.50 -0.06 2.48
CA ALA A 60 13.83 0.25 3.75
C ALA A 60 14.25 -0.70 4.89
N LEU A 61 14.50 -1.99 4.59
CA LEU A 61 15.06 -2.94 5.54
C LEU A 61 16.48 -2.57 5.96
N GLU A 62 17.34 -2.20 5.01
CA GLU A 62 18.71 -1.76 5.27
C GLU A 62 18.72 -0.49 6.16
N LEU A 63 17.79 0.45 5.94
CA LEU A 63 17.58 1.61 6.81
C LEU A 63 17.04 1.22 8.21
N GLY A 64 16.20 0.18 8.28
CA GLY A 64 15.59 -0.29 9.53
C GLY A 64 16.54 -1.07 10.43
N ALA A 65 17.53 -1.77 9.87
CA ALA A 65 18.42 -2.65 10.64
C ALA A 65 19.23 -1.92 11.76
N PRO A 66 19.81 -0.72 11.54
CA PRO A 66 20.49 0.04 12.58
C PRO A 66 19.55 0.53 13.68
N ILE A 67 18.30 0.87 13.34
CA ILE A 67 17.29 1.28 14.31
C ILE A 67 16.98 0.10 15.24
N VAL A 68 16.80 -1.09 14.67
CA VAL A 68 16.60 -2.33 15.44
C VAL A 68 17.82 -2.64 16.31
N ALA A 69 19.04 -2.51 15.78
CA ALA A 69 20.27 -2.73 16.54
C ALA A 69 20.40 -1.76 17.72
N ARG A 70 20.09 -0.47 17.52
CA ARG A 70 20.06 0.55 18.58
C ARG A 70 19.03 0.22 19.65
N ASP A 71 17.82 -0.14 19.25
CA ASP A 71 16.75 -0.49 20.19
C ASP A 71 17.10 -1.75 21.01
N LYS A 72 17.75 -2.75 20.39
CA LYS A 72 18.27 -3.94 21.10
C LYS A 72 19.39 -3.59 22.09
N ALA A 73 20.36 -2.77 21.67
CA ALA A 73 21.45 -2.34 22.52
C ALA A 73 20.95 -1.50 23.70
N ARG A 74 19.91 -0.66 23.49
CA ARG A 74 19.26 0.09 24.56
C ARG A 74 18.66 -0.83 25.62
N LYS A 75 17.91 -1.86 25.20
CA LYS A 75 17.31 -2.82 26.13
C LYS A 75 18.38 -3.62 26.89
N ALA A 76 19.49 -3.97 26.24
CA ALA A 76 20.63 -4.61 26.92
C ALA A 76 21.25 -3.71 27.99
N LEU A 77 21.39 -2.41 27.71
CA LEU A 77 21.85 -1.42 28.67
C LEU A 77 20.89 -1.26 29.86
N ASP A 78 19.59 -1.16 29.59
CA ASP A 78 18.57 -1.07 30.64
C ASP A 78 18.58 -2.33 31.54
N ALA A 79 18.84 -3.52 30.98
CA ALA A 79 18.99 -4.76 31.75
C ALA A 79 20.30 -4.80 32.56
N ALA A 80 21.40 -4.31 32.01
CA ALA A 80 22.70 -4.23 32.68
C ALA A 80 22.66 -3.30 33.89
N LEU A 81 21.93 -2.18 33.80
CA LEU A 81 21.70 -1.24 34.91
C LEU A 81 21.06 -1.87 36.16
N VAL A 82 20.33 -2.98 35.98
CA VAL A 82 19.67 -3.70 37.08
C VAL A 82 20.58 -4.76 37.71
N ASN A 83 21.71 -5.10 37.07
CA ASN A 83 22.51 -6.28 37.42
C ASN A 83 23.70 -6.00 38.36
N ASP A 84 23.87 -4.76 38.84
CA ASP A 84 24.90 -4.30 39.80
C ASP A 84 26.37 -4.68 39.45
N ASP A 85 26.63 -5.12 38.22
CA ASP A 85 27.96 -5.45 37.68
C ASP A 85 28.43 -4.32 36.76
N GLU A 86 29.42 -3.58 37.24
CA GLU A 86 30.00 -2.41 36.56
C GLU A 86 30.61 -2.76 35.19
N ASN A 87 31.20 -3.96 35.05
CA ASN A 87 31.77 -4.41 33.77
C ASN A 87 30.69 -4.72 32.74
N VAL A 88 29.57 -5.30 33.18
CA VAL A 88 28.42 -5.59 32.32
C VAL A 88 27.74 -4.30 31.87
N HIS A 89 27.65 -3.31 32.77
CA HIS A 89 27.15 -1.99 32.43
C HIS A 89 28.04 -1.26 31.41
N GLU A 90 29.36 -1.22 31.64
CA GLU A 90 30.31 -0.57 30.72
C GLU A 90 30.26 -1.22 29.32
N ALA A 91 30.26 -2.55 29.24
CA ALA A 91 30.15 -3.26 27.97
C ALA A 91 28.83 -2.97 27.23
N ALA A 92 27.70 -2.93 27.96
CA ALA A 92 26.41 -2.62 27.37
C ALA A 92 26.32 -1.15 26.90
N PHE A 93 26.96 -0.23 27.62
CA PHE A 93 27.03 1.18 27.25
C PHE A 93 27.83 1.38 25.95
N ILE A 94 29.01 0.76 25.83
CA ILE A 94 29.82 0.79 24.60
C ILE A 94 29.05 0.23 23.40
N ALA A 95 28.34 -0.89 23.58
CA ALA A 95 27.51 -1.47 22.53
C ALA A 95 26.37 -0.54 22.11
N TYR A 96 25.74 0.15 23.06
CA TYR A 96 24.70 1.14 22.80
C TYR A 96 25.24 2.37 22.06
N GLU A 97 26.39 2.92 22.45
CA GLU A 97 27.02 4.04 21.73
C GLU A 97 27.42 3.66 20.30
N ALA A 98 28.00 2.48 20.11
CA ALA A 98 28.34 1.96 18.79
C ALA A 98 27.08 1.83 17.90
N ALA A 99 25.98 1.31 18.44
CA ALA A 99 24.72 1.18 17.73
C ALA A 99 24.08 2.56 17.41
N CYS A 100 24.18 3.53 18.32
CA CYS A 100 23.78 4.92 18.06
C CYS A 100 24.60 5.51 16.91
N GLY A 101 25.92 5.37 16.94
CA GLY A 101 26.82 5.86 15.89
C GLY A 101 26.52 5.24 14.53
N ALA A 102 26.25 3.93 14.48
CA ALA A 102 25.82 3.24 13.26
C ALA A 102 24.45 3.75 12.76
N CYS A 103 23.48 3.95 13.67
CA CYS A 103 22.17 4.49 13.34
C CYS A 103 22.27 5.90 12.72
N TYR A 104 23.07 6.80 13.29
CA TYR A 104 23.25 8.15 12.74
C TYR A 104 23.94 8.13 11.37
N LYS A 105 25.03 7.36 11.21
CA LYS A 105 25.73 7.26 9.92
C LYS A 105 24.87 6.66 8.81
N MET A 106 23.99 5.71 9.16
CA MET A 106 23.10 5.07 8.17
C MET A 106 21.85 5.88 7.86
N GLN A 107 21.41 6.79 8.75
CA GLN A 107 20.32 7.71 8.42
C GLN A 107 20.64 8.53 7.16
N ASP A 108 21.89 8.96 6.96
CA ASP A 108 22.26 9.74 5.77
C ASP A 108 22.46 8.84 4.52
N ALA A 109 23.17 7.71 4.66
CA ALA A 109 23.52 6.84 3.51
C ALA A 109 22.35 5.98 3.01
N ALA A 110 21.55 5.41 3.93
CA ALA A 110 20.42 4.57 3.57
C ALA A 110 19.17 5.38 3.17
N ALA A 111 19.01 6.63 3.66
CA ALA A 111 18.02 7.55 3.11
C ALA A 111 18.27 7.81 1.62
N SER A 112 19.52 8.06 1.21
CA SER A 112 19.85 8.25 -0.21
C SER A 112 19.52 7.04 -1.08
N THR A 113 19.65 5.82 -0.55
CA THR A 113 19.33 4.58 -1.29
C THR A 113 17.82 4.37 -1.40
N LEU A 114 17.08 4.60 -0.30
CA LEU A 114 15.62 4.54 -0.31
C LEU A 114 15.00 5.59 -1.24
N ASP A 115 15.51 6.82 -1.21
CA ASP A 115 15.07 7.90 -2.09
C ASP A 115 15.28 7.53 -3.56
N LYS A 116 16.46 7.00 -3.93
CA LYS A 116 16.72 6.51 -5.30
C LYS A 116 15.78 5.38 -5.71
N ALA A 117 15.45 4.46 -4.79
CA ALA A 117 14.51 3.38 -5.07
C ALA A 117 13.10 3.91 -5.34
N LEU A 118 12.64 4.88 -4.53
CA LEU A 118 11.35 5.56 -4.70
C LEU A 118 11.30 6.40 -5.98
N GLU A 119 12.36 7.13 -6.30
CA GLU A 119 12.51 7.87 -7.55
C GLU A 119 12.42 6.95 -8.77
N SER A 120 13.08 5.78 -8.71
CA SER A 120 13.03 4.79 -9.79
C SER A 120 11.62 4.26 -10.02
N VAL A 121 10.87 3.96 -8.95
CA VAL A 121 9.46 3.56 -9.03
C VAL A 121 8.61 4.68 -9.63
N THR A 122 8.77 5.90 -9.13
CA THR A 122 7.97 7.05 -9.58
C THR A 122 8.26 7.38 -11.05
N HIS A 123 9.52 7.28 -11.46
CA HIS A 123 9.94 7.46 -12.84
C HIS A 123 9.35 6.38 -13.76
N ASP A 124 9.45 5.10 -13.38
CA ASP A 124 8.84 4.01 -14.16
C ASP A 124 7.32 4.19 -14.28
N ALA A 125 6.62 4.45 -13.16
CA ALA A 125 5.17 4.62 -13.16
C ALA A 125 4.70 5.82 -13.99
N SER A 126 5.44 6.93 -14.00
CA SER A 126 5.11 8.13 -14.77
C SER A 126 5.42 8.02 -16.27
N THR A 127 6.33 7.14 -16.65
CA THR A 127 6.73 6.92 -18.06
C THR A 127 6.10 5.67 -18.67
N ALA A 128 5.46 4.82 -17.86
CA ALA A 128 4.75 3.63 -18.27
C ALA A 128 3.62 3.95 -19.25
N THR A 129 3.54 3.19 -20.34
CA THR A 129 2.40 3.23 -21.26
C THR A 129 1.18 2.63 -20.59
N SER A 130 0.04 3.31 -20.64
CA SER A 130 -1.20 2.79 -20.02
C SER A 130 -1.81 1.59 -20.77
N GLY A 131 -1.38 1.30 -22.00
CA GLY A 131 -1.97 0.27 -22.85
C GLY A 131 -3.37 0.64 -23.34
N GLU A 132 -3.94 -0.20 -24.21
CA GLU A 132 -5.31 0.00 -24.68
C GLU A 132 -6.29 -0.12 -23.50
N ASN A 133 -7.16 0.89 -23.32
CA ASN A 133 -8.12 0.98 -22.21
C ASN A 133 -7.51 0.84 -20.80
N GLY A 134 -6.21 1.11 -20.62
CA GLY A 134 -5.57 1.03 -19.30
C GLY A 134 -5.10 -0.37 -18.88
N THR A 135 -5.12 -1.35 -19.80
CA THR A 135 -4.76 -2.75 -19.51
C THR A 135 -3.38 -2.91 -18.89
N ASP A 136 -2.36 -2.24 -19.43
CA ASP A 136 -1.00 -2.31 -18.90
C ASP A 136 -0.87 -1.60 -17.56
N ALA A 137 -1.56 -0.46 -17.37
CA ALA A 137 -1.58 0.24 -16.10
C ALA A 137 -2.19 -0.60 -14.97
N ILE A 138 -3.27 -1.33 -15.26
CA ILE A 138 -3.93 -2.23 -14.30
C ILE A 138 -2.99 -3.40 -13.96
N ALA A 139 -2.31 -3.97 -14.96
CA ALA A 139 -1.36 -5.05 -14.75
C ALA A 139 -0.13 -4.60 -13.93
N ASP A 140 0.43 -3.42 -14.22
CA ASP A 140 1.53 -2.82 -13.45
C ASP A 140 1.12 -2.60 -11.99
N ALA A 141 -0.06 -2.03 -11.74
CA ALA A 141 -0.57 -1.86 -10.37
C ALA A 141 -0.79 -3.20 -9.64
N ALA A 142 -1.29 -4.22 -10.34
CA ALA A 142 -1.46 -5.56 -9.78
C ALA A 142 -0.11 -6.22 -9.43
N ALA A 143 0.92 -6.04 -10.26
CA ALA A 143 2.27 -6.53 -9.99
C ALA A 143 2.89 -5.82 -8.76
N ALA A 144 2.69 -4.51 -8.62
CA ALA A 144 3.11 -3.74 -7.45
C ALA A 144 2.40 -4.21 -6.17
N GLU A 145 1.08 -4.42 -6.23
CA GLU A 145 0.29 -4.94 -5.11
C GLU A 145 0.72 -6.36 -4.71
N LEU A 146 1.02 -7.22 -5.69
CA LEU A 146 1.57 -8.55 -5.46
C LEU A 146 2.90 -8.49 -4.70
N ALA A 147 3.82 -7.61 -5.11
CA ALA A 147 5.07 -7.40 -4.40
C ALA A 147 4.83 -6.97 -2.95
N SER A 148 3.94 -6.00 -2.72
CA SER A 148 3.59 -5.51 -1.37
C SER A 148 3.02 -6.61 -0.47
N ARG A 149 2.16 -7.47 -1.03
CA ARG A 149 1.61 -8.63 -0.31
C ARG A 149 2.71 -9.62 0.07
N ASP A 150 3.57 -9.98 -0.88
CA ASP A 150 4.69 -10.91 -0.64
C ASP A 150 5.67 -10.36 0.39
N ILE A 151 5.96 -9.05 0.36
CA ILE A 151 6.80 -8.35 1.35
C ILE A 151 6.17 -8.47 2.74
N SER A 152 4.86 -8.20 2.85
CA SER A 152 4.14 -8.30 4.11
C SER A 152 4.18 -9.72 4.68
N GLU A 153 4.02 -10.75 3.84
CA GLU A 153 4.18 -12.14 4.25
C GLU A 153 5.61 -12.47 4.64
N HIS A 154 6.60 -12.00 3.88
CA HIS A 154 8.02 -12.22 4.15
C HIS A 154 8.43 -11.66 5.51
N LEU A 155 7.99 -10.44 5.84
CA LEU A 155 8.22 -9.81 7.14
C LEU A 155 7.54 -10.53 8.30
N ARG A 156 6.35 -11.10 8.09
CA ARG A 156 5.66 -11.90 9.12
C ARG A 156 6.37 -13.21 9.41
N ARG A 157 6.92 -13.87 8.38
CA ARG A 157 7.61 -15.17 8.48
C ARG A 157 9.02 -15.04 9.06
N ARG A 158 9.74 -13.99 8.69
CA ARG A 158 11.06 -13.69 9.26
C ARG A 158 10.86 -13.07 10.66
N ASN A 159 11.18 -13.81 11.72
CA ASN A 159 11.41 -13.26 13.08
C ASN A 159 12.60 -12.24 13.14
N VAL A 160 12.97 -11.65 12.00
CA VAL A 160 14.19 -10.87 11.78
C VAL A 160 14.02 -9.44 12.30
N ILE A 161 12.80 -8.91 12.32
CA ILE A 161 12.57 -7.52 12.73
C ILE A 161 12.63 -7.38 14.27
N TYR A 162 12.14 -8.37 15.02
CA TYR A 162 12.19 -8.32 16.47
C TYR A 162 12.08 -9.70 17.12
N ASP A 163 13.06 -10.02 17.96
CA ASP A 163 13.02 -11.07 18.97
C ASP A 163 13.45 -10.35 20.26
N SER A 164 12.51 -10.18 21.20
CA SER A 164 12.86 -9.62 22.50
C SER A 164 13.77 -10.63 23.18
N ALA A 165 15.05 -10.33 23.27
CA ALA A 165 15.96 -11.12 24.11
C ALA A 165 15.57 -11.09 25.62
N SER A 166 14.51 -10.38 25.99
CA SER A 166 13.99 -10.27 27.35
C SER A 166 12.91 -11.32 27.60
N SER A 167 13.23 -12.32 28.43
CA SER A 167 12.27 -13.28 28.98
C SER A 167 11.21 -12.66 29.92
N LYS A 168 11.22 -11.32 30.10
CA LYS A 168 10.30 -10.55 30.95
C LYS A 168 9.54 -9.46 30.19
N ALA A 169 9.62 -9.39 28.86
CA ALA A 169 8.89 -8.39 28.10
C ALA A 169 7.38 -8.66 28.15
N ASP A 170 6.59 -7.60 28.36
CA ASP A 170 5.13 -7.66 28.24
C ASP A 170 4.79 -8.10 26.80
N PRO A 171 4.11 -9.26 26.62
CA PRO A 171 3.73 -9.76 25.29
C PRO A 171 2.94 -8.73 24.46
N TYR A 172 2.21 -7.83 25.12
CA TYR A 172 1.41 -6.80 24.47
C TYR A 172 2.28 -5.66 23.93
N GLN A 173 3.32 -5.27 24.67
CA GLN A 173 4.27 -4.24 24.25
C GLN A 173 5.14 -4.73 23.08
N ASP A 174 5.59 -5.98 23.14
CA ASP A 174 6.38 -6.59 22.06
C ASP A 174 5.57 -6.72 20.76
N PHE A 175 4.28 -7.04 20.86
CA PHE A 175 3.38 -7.05 19.72
C PHE A 175 3.30 -5.66 19.04
N TYR A 176 3.07 -4.60 19.82
CA TYR A 176 2.97 -3.24 19.26
C TYR A 176 4.28 -2.71 18.70
N ASP A 177 5.42 -2.99 19.35
CA ASP A 177 6.73 -2.59 18.84
C ASP A 177 7.01 -3.27 17.49
N ARG A 178 6.67 -4.56 17.37
CA ARG A 178 6.77 -5.31 16.10
C ARG A 178 5.87 -4.70 15.02
N GLU A 179 4.60 -4.43 15.33
CA GLU A 179 3.66 -3.84 14.38
C GLU A 179 4.09 -2.43 13.94
N ARG A 180 4.66 -1.62 14.86
CA ARG A 180 5.22 -0.31 14.55
C ARG A 180 6.39 -0.42 13.57
N GLN A 181 7.31 -1.36 13.79
CA GLN A 181 8.47 -1.54 12.93
C GLN A 181 8.09 -2.07 11.55
N ILE A 182 7.18 -3.05 11.47
CA ILE A 182 6.63 -3.53 10.20
C ILE A 182 6.05 -2.34 9.44
N ARG A 183 5.19 -1.53 10.08
CA ARG A 183 4.59 -0.34 9.45
C ARG A 183 5.62 0.65 8.94
N ASN A 184 6.69 0.90 9.69
CA ASN A 184 7.75 1.82 9.27
C ASN A 184 8.51 1.29 8.05
N ILE A 185 8.77 -0.02 7.98
CA ILE A 185 9.44 -0.66 6.83
C ILE A 185 8.51 -0.73 5.61
N THR A 186 7.21 -0.98 5.82
CA THR A 186 6.24 -1.14 4.71
C THR A 186 5.69 0.18 4.19
N ARG A 187 5.80 1.29 4.94
CA ARG A 187 5.25 2.59 4.50
C ARG A 187 5.87 3.08 3.18
N PRO A 188 7.19 3.04 2.96
CA PRO A 188 7.76 3.35 1.65
C PRO A 188 7.29 2.41 0.54
N VAL A 189 7.06 1.13 0.85
CA VAL A 189 6.51 0.14 -0.10
C VAL A 189 5.08 0.51 -0.51
N GLN A 190 4.26 0.97 0.44
CA GLN A 190 2.91 1.46 0.14
C GLN A 190 2.96 2.67 -0.80
N GLN A 191 3.83 3.64 -0.52
CA GLN A 191 4.06 4.80 -1.39
C GLN A 191 4.51 4.37 -2.80
N ALA A 192 5.39 3.37 -2.90
CA ALA A 192 5.82 2.82 -4.18
C ALA A 192 4.65 2.17 -4.96
N CYS A 193 3.74 1.48 -4.27
CA CYS A 193 2.55 0.89 -4.92
C CYS A 193 1.57 1.97 -5.38
N GLU A 194 1.34 3.00 -4.56
CA GLU A 194 0.47 4.13 -4.87
C GLU A 194 0.93 4.88 -6.13
N ALA A 195 2.24 4.90 -6.43
CA ALA A 195 2.76 5.50 -7.66
C ALA A 195 2.19 4.86 -8.94
N TYR A 196 1.83 3.57 -8.93
CA TYR A 196 1.23 2.89 -10.08
C TYR A 196 -0.29 3.03 -10.14
N VAL A 197 -0.94 3.60 -9.12
CA VAL A 197 -2.39 3.80 -9.09
C VAL A 197 -2.75 5.08 -9.85
N ASN A 198 -3.09 4.93 -11.13
CA ASN A 198 -3.57 6.02 -11.97
C ASN A 198 -5.09 5.93 -12.23
N ASP A 199 -5.62 6.87 -13.01
CA ASP A 199 -7.05 6.94 -13.33
C ASP A 199 -7.61 5.63 -13.90
N TYR A 200 -6.88 4.90 -14.75
CA TYR A 200 -7.36 3.63 -15.30
C TYR A 200 -7.49 2.56 -14.23
N VAL A 201 -6.51 2.47 -13.32
CA VAL A 201 -6.52 1.53 -12.19
C VAL A 201 -7.69 1.83 -11.27
N MET A 202 -7.87 3.11 -10.91
CA MET A 202 -9.00 3.56 -10.09
C MET A 202 -10.35 3.21 -10.73
N ARG A 203 -10.50 3.46 -12.03
CA ARG A 203 -11.73 3.12 -12.77
C ARG A 203 -11.98 1.61 -12.78
N ALA A 204 -10.95 0.80 -12.97
CA ALA A 204 -11.07 -0.66 -12.97
C ALA A 204 -11.49 -1.21 -11.59
N GLN A 205 -10.89 -0.70 -10.52
CA GLN A 205 -11.23 -1.08 -9.13
C GLN A 205 -12.69 -0.70 -8.81
N VAL A 206 -13.07 0.55 -9.07
CA VAL A 206 -14.45 1.03 -8.88
C VAL A 206 -15.42 0.19 -9.71
N THR A 207 -15.10 -0.11 -10.96
CA THR A 207 -15.93 -0.95 -11.83
C THR A 207 -16.14 -2.34 -11.24
N ALA A 208 -15.07 -2.98 -10.74
CA ALA A 208 -15.16 -4.31 -10.16
C ALA A 208 -16.07 -4.32 -8.92
N GLU A 209 -15.96 -3.32 -8.05
CA GLU A 209 -16.83 -3.14 -6.89
C GLU A 209 -18.30 -2.90 -7.30
N LEU A 210 -18.53 -2.01 -8.27
CA LEU A 210 -19.87 -1.71 -8.77
C LEU A 210 -20.52 -2.92 -9.44
N LYS A 211 -19.76 -3.75 -10.18
CA LYS A 211 -20.26 -5.00 -10.79
C LYS A 211 -20.84 -5.95 -9.73
N GLN A 212 -20.20 -6.07 -8.56
CA GLN A 212 -20.72 -6.87 -7.44
C GLN A 212 -21.99 -6.27 -6.82
N SER A 213 -22.24 -4.98 -7.08
CA SER A 213 -23.35 -4.21 -6.54
C SER A 213 -24.45 -3.93 -7.58
N LEU A 214 -24.40 -4.56 -8.76
CA LEU A 214 -25.45 -4.41 -9.78
C LEU A 214 -26.83 -4.74 -9.21
N ASN A 215 -27.82 -3.91 -9.55
CA ASN A 215 -29.19 -3.98 -9.04
C ASN A 215 -29.33 -3.79 -7.53
N ARG A 216 -28.30 -3.30 -6.83
CA ARG A 216 -28.37 -2.93 -5.41
C ARG A 216 -28.47 -1.43 -5.24
N TYR A 217 -29.00 -1.03 -4.08
CA TYR A 217 -29.05 0.38 -3.71
C TYR A 217 -27.67 0.86 -3.32
N LEU A 218 -27.27 2.01 -3.85
CA LEU A 218 -26.03 2.70 -3.53
C LEU A 218 -26.32 4.10 -3.00
N LEU A 219 -25.53 4.53 -2.02
CA LEU A 219 -25.32 5.94 -1.73
C LEU A 219 -23.88 6.29 -2.12
N VAL A 220 -23.72 7.29 -2.97
CA VAL A 220 -22.44 7.75 -3.48
C VAL A 220 -22.19 9.17 -3.01
N TRP A 221 -21.16 9.35 -2.22
CA TRP A 221 -20.65 10.67 -1.87
C TRP A 221 -19.75 11.16 -3.00
N ARG A 222 -20.05 12.35 -3.50
CA ARG A 222 -19.27 12.96 -4.58
C ARG A 222 -18.18 13.87 -4.04
N LYS A 223 -17.06 13.97 -4.76
CA LYS A 223 -16.02 14.98 -4.52
C LYS A 223 -16.57 16.38 -4.77
N THR A 224 -17.44 16.54 -5.77
CA THR A 224 -18.07 17.82 -6.07
C THR A 224 -19.03 18.25 -4.96
N THR A 225 -18.80 19.44 -4.42
CA THR A 225 -19.64 20.06 -3.38
C THR A 225 -20.62 21.06 -3.98
N THR A 226 -21.74 21.29 -3.29
CA THR A 226 -22.59 22.48 -3.54
C THR A 226 -21.93 23.77 -3.05
N GLY A 227 -22.49 24.94 -3.39
CA GLY A 227 -22.02 26.26 -2.94
C GLY A 227 -21.97 26.48 -1.42
N GLY A 228 -22.43 25.52 -0.61
CA GLY A 228 -22.26 25.50 0.85
C GLY A 228 -21.20 24.51 1.37
N GLY A 229 -20.39 23.90 0.51
CA GLY A 229 -19.32 22.97 0.90
C GLY A 229 -19.79 21.55 1.27
N ASN A 230 -21.10 21.26 1.19
CA ASN A 230 -21.62 19.92 1.40
C ASN A 230 -21.43 19.08 0.13
N PRO A 231 -20.81 17.88 0.21
CA PRO A 231 -20.67 16.97 -0.92
C PRO A 231 -22.05 16.56 -1.42
N LEU A 232 -22.24 16.61 -2.74
CA LEU A 232 -23.48 16.15 -3.36
C LEU A 232 -23.56 14.63 -3.23
N ALA A 233 -24.54 14.13 -2.49
CA ALA A 233 -24.83 12.71 -2.48
C ALA A 233 -25.70 12.33 -3.70
N ALA A 234 -25.31 11.29 -4.42
CA ALA A 234 -26.17 10.62 -5.40
C ALA A 234 -26.62 9.27 -4.84
N GLN A 235 -27.89 8.91 -5.04
CA GLN A 235 -28.43 7.67 -4.50
C GLN A 235 -29.45 7.03 -5.43
N GLY A 236 -29.53 5.70 -5.39
CA GLY A 236 -30.47 4.92 -6.19
C GLY A 236 -30.03 3.47 -6.39
N ILE A 237 -30.81 2.72 -7.16
CA ILE A 237 -30.43 1.37 -7.60
C ILE A 237 -29.39 1.50 -8.72
N LEU A 238 -28.25 0.82 -8.58
CA LEU A 238 -27.27 0.69 -9.67
C LEU A 238 -27.90 -0.06 -10.84
N GLU A 239 -28.22 0.68 -11.90
CA GLU A 239 -28.94 0.19 -13.08
C GLU A 239 -27.97 -0.27 -14.18
N SER A 240 -26.91 0.51 -14.43
CA SER A 240 -25.93 0.19 -15.46
C SER A 240 -24.56 0.80 -15.16
N ILE A 241 -23.52 0.21 -15.74
CA ILE A 241 -22.13 0.67 -15.67
C ILE A 241 -21.64 0.86 -17.10
N ASP A 242 -21.10 2.03 -17.40
CA ASP A 242 -20.44 2.36 -18.65
C ASP A 242 -18.93 2.50 -18.39
N GLU A 243 -18.24 1.37 -18.51
CA GLU A 243 -16.80 1.26 -18.25
C GLU A 243 -15.98 2.13 -19.21
N LYS A 244 -16.45 2.23 -20.46
CA LYS A 244 -15.76 2.98 -21.52
C LYS A 244 -15.76 4.48 -21.21
N ASN A 245 -16.90 5.01 -20.78
CA ASN A 245 -17.02 6.43 -20.44
C ASN A 245 -16.67 6.71 -18.97
N GLY A 246 -16.41 5.68 -18.15
CA GLY A 246 -16.08 5.83 -16.74
C GLY A 246 -17.25 6.37 -15.92
N THR A 247 -18.47 5.90 -16.21
CA THR A 247 -19.69 6.36 -15.53
C THR A 247 -20.59 5.19 -15.14
N PHE A 248 -21.56 5.45 -14.27
CA PHE A 248 -22.63 4.51 -13.94
C PHE A 248 -23.94 5.26 -13.68
N VAL A 249 -25.05 4.55 -13.80
CA VAL A 249 -26.39 5.11 -13.67
C VAL A 249 -27.06 4.58 -12.41
N LEU A 250 -27.53 5.50 -11.59
CA LEU A 250 -28.40 5.22 -10.44
C LEU A 250 -29.84 5.56 -10.82
N ARG A 251 -30.73 4.57 -10.75
CA ARG A 251 -32.17 4.75 -10.90
C ARG A 251 -32.79 5.11 -9.55
N SER A 252 -33.51 6.22 -9.50
CA SER A 252 -34.21 6.66 -8.30
C SER A 252 -35.30 5.66 -7.89
N LEU A 253 -35.45 5.46 -6.58
CA LEU A 253 -36.57 4.71 -6.01
C LEU A 253 -37.78 5.61 -5.69
N ASN A 254 -37.55 6.92 -5.48
CA ASN A 254 -38.58 7.85 -5.03
C ASN A 254 -39.25 8.61 -6.18
N TYR A 255 -38.50 8.83 -7.27
CA TYR A 255 -38.97 9.58 -8.43
C TYR A 255 -38.94 8.67 -9.65
N LYS A 256 -40.14 8.33 -10.13
CA LYS A 256 -40.31 7.46 -11.29
C LYS A 256 -39.55 8.06 -12.49
N ASP A 257 -38.84 7.20 -13.22
CA ASP A 257 -38.06 7.51 -14.42
C ASP A 257 -36.82 8.41 -14.22
N GLN A 258 -36.57 8.89 -12.99
CA GLN A 258 -35.38 9.70 -12.70
C GLN A 258 -34.13 8.81 -12.62
N ARG A 259 -33.13 9.18 -13.40
CA ARG A 259 -31.80 8.56 -13.43
C ARG A 259 -30.75 9.62 -13.15
N VAL A 260 -29.71 9.21 -12.43
CA VAL A 260 -28.55 10.04 -12.15
C VAL A 260 -27.32 9.32 -12.66
N THR A 261 -26.64 9.93 -13.63
CA THR A 261 -25.32 9.47 -14.06
C THR A 261 -24.27 10.03 -13.11
N VAL A 262 -23.36 9.17 -12.66
CA VAL A 262 -22.23 9.52 -11.79
C VAL A 262 -20.94 9.15 -12.51
N SER A 263 -19.95 10.05 -12.48
CA SER A 263 -18.60 9.79 -13.01
C SER A 263 -17.75 9.10 -11.95
N PHE A 264 -16.94 8.11 -12.34
CA PHE A 264 -15.95 7.47 -11.46
C PHE A 264 -14.97 8.50 -10.86
N ALA A 265 -14.60 9.52 -11.63
CA ALA A 265 -13.68 10.56 -11.17
C ALA A 265 -14.25 11.44 -10.04
N ASP A 266 -15.58 11.53 -9.96
CA ASP A 266 -16.32 12.31 -8.97
C ASP A 266 -16.71 11.50 -7.73
N ILE A 267 -16.32 10.21 -7.62
CA ILE A 267 -16.60 9.40 -6.44
C ILE A 267 -15.60 9.73 -5.33
N ASP A 268 -16.11 10.10 -4.16
CA ASP A 268 -15.34 10.14 -2.91
C ASP A 268 -15.50 8.82 -2.13
N ASN A 269 -16.74 8.37 -1.94
CA ASN A 269 -17.04 7.11 -1.25
C ASN A 269 -18.34 6.46 -1.75
N VAL A 270 -18.40 5.13 -1.75
CA VAL A 270 -19.59 4.34 -2.08
C VAL A 270 -20.04 3.54 -0.86
N ASP A 271 -21.26 3.80 -0.38
CA ASP A 271 -21.89 3.03 0.69
C ASP A 271 -22.85 1.99 0.10
N THR A 272 -22.41 0.72 0.13
CA THR A 272 -23.16 -0.46 -0.31
C THR A 272 -23.95 -1.13 0.82
N SER A 273 -23.83 -0.64 2.06
CA SER A 273 -24.44 -1.27 3.25
C SER A 273 -25.96 -1.03 3.35
N ARG A 274 -26.50 -0.12 2.54
CA ARG A 274 -27.89 0.32 2.60
C ARG A 274 -28.82 -0.66 1.89
N THR A 275 -29.47 -1.52 2.66
CA THR A 275 -30.32 -2.60 2.15
C THR A 275 -31.81 -2.51 2.55
N ARG A 276 -32.24 -1.49 3.31
CA ARG A 276 -33.61 -1.37 3.89
C ARG A 276 -34.36 -0.12 3.42
N SER A 277 -35.68 -0.10 3.59
CA SER A 277 -36.56 1.04 3.28
C SER A 277 -36.17 2.36 3.97
N GLY A 278 -35.45 2.32 5.09
CA GLY A 278 -34.87 3.52 5.72
C GLY A 278 -33.75 4.20 4.90
N ALA A 279 -33.25 3.55 3.84
CA ALA A 279 -32.34 4.15 2.87
C ALA A 279 -33.04 5.14 1.92
N LEU A 280 -34.39 5.21 1.95
CA LEU A 280 -35.25 5.97 1.03
C LEU A 280 -35.45 7.44 1.42
N SER A 281 -34.90 7.89 2.54
CA SER A 281 -35.02 9.29 3.01
C SER A 281 -34.05 10.23 2.30
N SER A 282 -34.35 11.53 2.27
CA SER A 282 -33.45 12.59 1.79
C SER A 282 -32.04 12.44 2.41
N ALA A 283 -31.00 12.88 1.69
CA ALA A 283 -29.56 12.68 1.99
C ALA A 283 -29.07 13.16 3.37
N VAL A 284 -29.95 13.66 4.23
CA VAL A 284 -29.68 13.98 5.64
C VAL A 284 -29.94 12.72 6.47
N ALA A 285 -28.94 11.83 6.53
CA ALA A 285 -28.97 10.72 7.48
C ALA A 285 -28.69 11.27 8.89
N PRO A 286 -29.62 11.15 9.87
CA PRO A 286 -29.40 11.65 11.24
C PRO A 286 -28.29 10.91 12.01
N THR A 287 -27.72 9.86 11.44
CA THR A 287 -26.71 8.99 12.05
C THR A 287 -25.33 9.08 11.40
N TRP A 288 -25.10 10.06 10.51
CA TRP A 288 -23.80 10.31 9.92
C TRP A 288 -23.39 11.75 10.21
N ARG A 289 -22.16 11.93 10.70
CA ARG A 289 -21.58 13.26 10.97
C ARG A 289 -20.39 13.50 10.06
N ASN A 290 -20.31 14.71 9.52
CA ASN A 290 -19.15 15.19 8.80
C ASN A 290 -18.11 15.63 9.84
N VAL A 291 -16.94 14.99 9.85
CA VAL A 291 -15.80 15.31 10.74
C VAL A 291 -14.67 16.04 9.99
N GLY A 292 -14.98 16.60 8.83
CA GLY A 292 -14.04 17.29 7.94
C GLY A 292 -14.49 17.19 6.49
N ILE A 293 -13.93 18.04 5.62
CA ILE A 293 -14.24 18.04 4.18
C ILE A 293 -14.08 16.60 3.63
N GLY A 294 -15.19 16.01 3.16
CA GLY A 294 -15.26 14.62 2.65
C GLY A 294 -15.30 13.50 3.71
N LYS A 295 -15.03 13.76 4.98
CA LYS A 295 -14.94 12.70 6.01
C LYS A 295 -16.26 12.50 6.74
N TRP A 296 -17.03 11.50 6.33
CA TRP A 296 -18.28 11.12 6.99
C TRP A 296 -18.09 9.85 7.83
N VAL A 297 -18.45 9.92 9.11
CA VAL A 297 -18.42 8.77 10.04
C VAL A 297 -19.82 8.48 10.56
N ARG A 298 -20.11 7.23 10.90
CA ARG A 298 -21.35 6.88 11.59
C ARG A 298 -21.29 7.38 13.04
N SER A 299 -22.39 7.96 13.50
CA SER A 299 -22.55 8.49 14.86
C SER A 299 -22.54 7.41 15.94
N ASP A 300 -22.64 6.12 15.59
CA ASP A 300 -22.58 4.98 16.53
C ASP A 300 -21.16 4.41 16.73
N GLN A 301 -20.17 4.93 16.00
CA GLN A 301 -18.76 4.50 16.09
C GLN A 301 -17.89 5.44 16.94
N TYR A 302 -18.52 6.31 17.74
CA TYR A 302 -17.88 7.21 18.72
C TYR A 302 -18.77 7.48 19.92
#